data_AF-A0A8X9A977-F1
#
_entry.id   AF-A0A8X9A977-F1
#
_cell.length_a   1.000
_cell.length_b   1.000
_cell.length_c   1.000
_cell.angle_alpha   90.00
_cell.angle_beta   90.00
_cell.angle_gamma   90.00
#
_symmetry.space_group_name_H-M   'P 1'
#
loop_
_entity.id
_entity.type
_entity.pdbx_description
1 polymer ?
#
loop_
_entity_poly.entity_id
_entity_poly.type
_entity_poly.pdbx_seq_one_letter_code
_entity_poly.pdbx_strand_id
1 'polypeptide(L)' 'MARTKQTARKSTGGKAPRKQLAIKAARKSAPATGGVKKPHCFRPGTVALREIRKYQKSTELRFRKQPRLTSSDCLRIL' A
#
# COMPACT_ATOMS: atom_id res chain seq x y z
N MET A 1 44.03 7.19 -1.43
CA MET A 1 43.50 6.12 -0.56
C MET A 1 43.14 6.71 0.79
N ALA A 2 41.88 6.67 1.19
CA ALA A 2 41.45 7.10 2.52
C ALA A 2 40.70 5.93 3.18
N ARG A 3 41.34 5.34 4.19
CA ARG A 3 40.84 4.20 4.97
C ARG A 3 39.70 4.68 5.87
N THR A 4 38.45 4.39 5.51
CA THR A 4 37.32 4.56 6.43
C THR A 4 37.35 3.43 7.46
N LYS A 5 37.56 3.80 8.73
CA LYS A 5 37.55 2.85 9.85
C LYS A 5 36.10 2.43 10.13
N GLN A 6 35.83 1.13 10.12
CA GLN A 6 34.57 0.57 10.62
C GLN A 6 34.43 0.91 12.11
N THR A 7 33.45 1.75 12.46
CA THR A 7 33.08 1.96 13.85
C THR A 7 32.11 0.86 14.28
N ALA A 8 32.37 0.24 15.43
CA ALA A 8 31.50 -0.77 15.99
C ALA A 8 30.10 -0.17 16.22
N ARG A 9 29.08 -0.72 15.55
CA ARG A 9 27.68 -0.41 15.83
C ARG A 9 27.21 -1.36 16.93
N LYS A 10 26.69 -0.82 18.03
CA LYS A 10 25.98 -1.61 19.04
C LYS A 10 24.73 -2.20 18.38
N SER A 11 24.66 -3.51 18.23
CA SER A 11 23.41 -4.20 17.95
C SER A 11 22.55 -4.11 19.21
N THR A 12 21.46 -3.34 19.17
CA THR A 12 20.44 -3.43 20.21
C THR A 12 19.96 -4.87 20.29
N GLY A 13 20.28 -5.52 21.42
CA GLY A 13 20.00 -6.91 21.69
C GLY A 13 18.54 -7.26 21.42
N GLY A 14 18.35 -8.39 20.74
CA GLY A 14 17.03 -8.95 20.47
C GLY A 14 16.23 -9.04 21.77
N LYS A 15 15.02 -8.49 21.72
CA LYS A 15 14.08 -8.54 22.84
C LYS A 15 13.70 -10.00 23.08
N ALA A 16 14.06 -10.56 24.23
CA ALA A 16 13.74 -11.94 24.58
C ALA A 16 12.20 -12.19 24.54
N PRO A 17 11.74 -13.39 24.15
CA PRO A 17 10.32 -13.69 24.07
C PRO A 17 9.72 -13.74 25.48
N ARG A 18 9.04 -12.66 25.88
CA ARG A 18 8.30 -12.62 27.15
C ARG A 18 6.94 -13.32 26.95
N LYS A 19 6.63 -14.27 27.83
CA LYS A 19 5.34 -14.99 27.90
C LYS A 19 4.14 -14.06 27.67
N GLN A 20 3.24 -14.46 26.78
CA GLN A 20 2.20 -13.63 26.19
C GLN A 20 0.89 -13.75 27.00
N LEU A 21 0.72 -12.90 28.01
CA LEU A 21 -0.60 -12.65 28.59
C LEU A 21 -1.33 -11.66 27.67
N ALA A 22 -2.41 -12.14 27.05
CA ALA A 22 -3.38 -11.43 26.21
C ALA A 22 -2.96 -10.02 25.75
N ILE A 23 -2.19 -9.95 24.66
CA ILE A 23 -1.87 -8.67 24.02
C ILE A 23 -3.11 -8.23 23.25
N LYS A 24 -3.88 -7.32 23.87
CA LYS A 24 -4.84 -6.46 23.16
C LYS A 24 -4.07 -5.80 22.02
N ALA A 25 -4.38 -6.16 20.77
CA ALA A 25 -3.65 -5.67 19.61
C ALA A 25 -3.88 -4.16 19.47
N ALA A 26 -3.04 -3.37 20.11
CA ALA A 26 -2.90 -1.96 19.84
C ALA A 26 -2.35 -1.83 18.42
N ARG A 27 -3.26 -1.76 17.44
CA ARG A 27 -2.93 -1.34 16.08
C ARG A 27 -2.27 0.04 16.22
N LYS A 28 -1.18 0.27 15.48
CA LYS A 28 -0.49 1.57 15.46
C LYS A 28 -1.39 2.62 14.81
N SER A 29 -2.36 3.14 15.55
CA SER A 29 -3.15 4.31 15.17
C SER A 29 -2.67 5.49 16.00
N ALA A 30 -2.06 6.46 15.30
CA ALA A 30 -1.59 7.79 15.69
C ALA A 30 -0.74 7.91 16.99
N PRO A 31 0.38 8.65 16.97
CA PRO A 31 1.05 9.01 18.21
C PRO A 31 0.11 9.89 19.07
N ALA A 32 0.02 9.61 20.37
CA ALA A 32 -0.86 10.33 21.32
C ALA A 32 -0.40 11.78 21.62
N THR A 33 0.65 12.27 20.98
CA THR A 33 1.12 13.65 21.13
C THR A 33 1.98 14.02 19.92
N GLY A 34 1.46 14.91 19.07
CA GLY A 34 2.08 15.34 17.80
C GLY A 34 1.22 15.00 16.59
N GLY A 35 0.82 16.02 15.84
CA GLY A 35 -0.21 15.96 14.79
C GLY A 35 -0.11 14.76 13.84
N VAL A 36 -1.28 14.21 13.48
CA VAL A 36 -1.41 13.08 12.56
C VAL A 36 -0.69 13.41 11.25
N LYS A 37 0.31 12.60 10.90
CA LYS A 37 0.99 12.69 9.59
C LYS A 37 -0.09 12.71 8.52
N LYS A 38 -0.06 13.72 7.64
CA LYS A 38 -1.01 13.85 6.53
C LYS A 38 -1.20 12.47 5.87
N PRO A 39 -2.46 12.03 5.67
CA PRO A 39 -2.74 10.78 4.99
C PRO A 39 -1.94 10.71 3.71
N HIS A 40 -1.35 9.55 3.44
CA HIS A 40 -0.53 9.36 2.25
C HIS A 40 -1.44 9.48 1.01
N CYS A 41 -1.39 10.63 0.35
CA CYS A 41 -2.07 10.86 -0.91
C CYS A 41 -1.17 10.37 -2.04
N PHE A 42 -1.73 9.54 -2.92
CA PHE A 42 -1.03 9.11 -4.13
C PHE A 42 -0.97 10.26 -5.13
N ARG A 43 0.05 10.26 -6.00
CA ARG A 43 0.16 11.25 -7.07
C ARG A 43 -1.05 11.11 -8.02
N PRO A 44 -1.53 12.22 -8.61
CA PRO A 44 -2.54 12.14 -9.66
C PRO A 44 -2.08 11.16 -10.75
N GLY A 45 -3.00 10.33 -11.24
CA GLY A 45 -2.71 9.28 -12.21
C GLY A 45 -2.25 7.93 -11.63
N THR A 46 -1.71 7.86 -10.40
CA THR A 46 -1.26 6.57 -9.81
C THR A 46 -2.43 5.63 -9.55
N VAL A 47 -3.55 6.17 -9.05
CA VAL A 47 -4.78 5.40 -8.83
C VAL A 47 -5.40 4.98 -10.16
N ALA A 48 -5.44 5.89 -11.14
CA ALA A 48 -5.97 5.61 -12.47
C ALA A 48 -5.21 4.48 -13.18
N LEU A 49 -3.87 4.49 -13.16
CA LEU A 49 -3.07 3.42 -13.76
C LEU A 49 -3.27 2.07 -13.06
N ARG A 50 -3.44 2.08 -11.72
CA ARG A 50 -3.74 0.87 -10.95
C ARG A 50 -5.11 0.30 -11.32
N GLU A 51 -6.09 1.16 -11.53
CA GLU A 51 -7.44 0.78 -11.94
C GLU A 51 -7.48 0.26 -13.37
N ILE A 52 -6.81 0.91 -14.33
CA ILE A 52 -6.68 0.44 -15.72
C ILE A 52 -6.10 -0.98 -15.77
N ARG A 53 -4.99 -1.22 -15.06
CA ARG A 53 -4.37 -2.55 -14.98
C ARG A 53 -5.29 -3.60 -14.37
N LYS A 54 -6.09 -3.22 -13.37
CA LYS A 54 -7.07 -4.10 -12.73
C LYS A 54 -8.20 -4.49 -13.69
N TYR A 55 -8.75 -3.53 -14.42
CA TYR A 55 -9.86 -3.78 -15.37
C TYR A 55 -9.42 -4.54 -16.62
N GLN A 56 -8.18 -4.34 -17.07
CA GLN A 56 -7.61 -5.11 -18.18
C GLN A 56 -7.29 -6.56 -17.80
N LYS A 57 -6.89 -6.80 -16.54
CA LYS A 57 -6.47 -8.13 -16.06
C LYS A 57 -7.64 -9.04 -15.62
N SER A 58 -8.71 -8.46 -15.11
CA SER A 58 -9.91 -9.20 -14.69
C SER A 58 -11.15 -8.37 -15.05
N THR A 59 -11.84 -8.76 -16.11
CA THR A 59 -13.03 -8.08 -16.64
C THR A 59 -14.29 -8.28 -15.78
N GLU A 60 -14.16 -8.93 -14.61
CA GLU A 60 -15.27 -9.54 -13.88
C GLU A 60 -16.05 -8.58 -12.96
N LEU A 61 -15.49 -7.41 -12.60
CA LEU A 61 -16.13 -6.49 -11.64
C LEU A 61 -16.96 -5.36 -12.28
N ARG A 62 -17.12 -5.33 -13.62
CA ARG A 62 -17.66 -4.15 -14.32
C ARG A 62 -19.17 -4.14 -14.50
N PHE A 63 -19.88 -5.21 -14.18
CA PHE A 63 -21.33 -5.25 -14.34
C PHE A 63 -21.99 -5.94 -13.16
N ARG A 64 -22.44 -5.16 -12.17
CA ARG A 64 -23.58 -5.61 -11.35
C ARG A 64 -24.80 -5.62 -12.28
N LYS A 65 -25.07 -6.79 -12.89
CA LYS A 65 -26.16 -7.07 -13.84
C LYS A 65 -26.19 -6.18 -15.09
N GLN A 66 -25.26 -6.43 -16.02
CA GLN A 66 -25.25 -6.18 -17.48
C GLN A 66 -26.17 -5.08 -18.11
N PRO A 67 -25.63 -4.25 -19.03
CA PRO A 67 -25.77 -4.58 -20.45
C PRO A 67 -24.40 -4.62 -21.16
N ARG A 68 -24.18 -5.63 -22.00
CA ARG A 68 -22.93 -5.79 -22.77
C ARG A 68 -22.91 -4.75 -23.89
N LEU A 69 -22.15 -3.68 -23.72
CA LEU A 69 -21.55 -3.00 -24.86
C LEU A 69 -20.12 -3.55 -24.98
N THR A 70 -19.89 -4.27 -26.06
CA THR A 70 -18.65 -5.01 -26.27
C THR A 70 -17.55 -4.05 -26.69
N SER A 71 -16.31 -4.43 -26.50
CA SER A 71 -15.12 -3.66 -26.88
C SER A 71 -15.09 -3.21 -28.35
N SER A 72 -15.98 -3.75 -29.20
CA SER A 72 -16.16 -3.31 -30.59
C SER A 72 -16.87 -1.97 -30.72
N ASP A 73 -17.69 -1.58 -29.74
CA ASP A 73 -18.49 -0.34 -29.81
C ASP A 73 -17.65 0.91 -29.57
N CYS A 74 -16.51 0.79 -28.86
CA CYS A 74 -15.59 1.92 -28.62
C CYS A 74 -14.75 2.29 -29.85
N LEU A 75 -14.53 1.37 -30.79
CA LEU A 75 -13.85 1.65 -32.07
C LEU A 75 -14.80 2.17 -33.16
N ARG A 76 -16.09 2.29 -32.87
CA ARG A 76 -17.13 2.76 -33.79
C ARG A 76 -17.60 4.20 -33.47
N ILE A 77 -17.02 4.81 -32.43
CA ILE A 77 -17.31 6.20 -31.97
C ILE A 77 -16.09 7.14 -32.23
N LEU A 78 -15.05 6.64 -32.89
CA LEU A 78 -14.04 7.43 -33.59
C LEU A 78 -14.32 7.33 -35.10
#